data_AF-A8Y3P1-F1
#
_entry.id   AF-A8Y3P1-F1
#
_cell.length_a   1.000
_cell.length_b   1.000
_cell.length_c   1.000
_cell.angle_alpha   90.00
_cell.angle_beta   90.00
_cell.angle_gamma   90.00
#
_symmetry.space_group_name_H-M   'P 1'
#
loop_
_entity.id
_entity.type
_entity.pdbx_description
1 polymer ?
#
loop_
_entity_poly.entity_id
_entity_poly.type
_entity_poly.pdbx_seq_one_letter_code
_entity_poly.pdbx_strand_id
1 'polypeptide(L)'
;MADRHWIAICDVVGPIGFCLTAFSSSVLLFLILSHSSPIKGAYKRMLIVFCIFTMFYSLVEMILRPLIHIYDDTLWLIQRKMFDLSPGLTRLIPSKTENFIEISSGNISAMYCWCYAMSFCLFALQFLYRYVAVCKPHLVVFFTGCYFYYWLALILSLATSWGLAAAFMFPQTNRTTESFLYVINSSYDLDPYWTSYVAYKYFDTDENHTRHVNILSFFGVLQHGLVIVSGVVCILQQVFNLQSLSFGTLFYCGIKTYLNIKEHVGMSTKTRSFQLQLFRALVVQTCLSMMMMYMPIGFMFSCPYFDLQLGAIINYQTVMAQLYPGIDPFVVLLIIDSYRKTILSKICPAIIYRRNSEQTSSHYDISMGLSSLKIKPSSSSTFASTQF
;
A
#
# COMPACT_ATOMS: atom_id res chain seq x y z
N MET A 1 13.44 -6.09 31.03
CA MET A 1 12.84 -4.80 30.67
C MET A 1 11.47 -5.02 30.04
N ALA A 2 10.54 -4.10 30.22
CA ALA A 2 9.13 -4.30 29.87
C ALA A 2 8.91 -4.44 28.34
N ASP A 3 9.64 -3.71 27.51
CA ASP A 3 9.26 -3.52 26.09
C ASP A 3 10.11 -4.29 25.08
N ARG A 4 11.13 -5.04 25.52
CA ARG A 4 12.04 -5.82 24.65
C ARG A 4 11.33 -6.88 23.79
N HIS A 5 10.12 -7.27 24.17
CA HIS A 5 9.30 -8.18 23.36
C HIS A 5 8.94 -7.56 21.99
N TRP A 6 8.76 -6.23 21.90
CA TRP A 6 8.52 -5.54 20.63
C TRP A 6 9.70 -5.63 19.66
N ILE A 7 10.93 -5.61 20.18
CA ILE A 7 12.12 -5.88 19.37
C ILE A 7 12.03 -7.25 18.71
N ALA A 8 11.73 -8.29 19.51
CA ALA A 8 11.61 -9.65 18.99
C ALA A 8 10.50 -9.78 17.95
N ILE A 9 9.35 -9.13 18.18
CA ILE A 9 8.23 -9.11 17.21
C ILE A 9 8.68 -8.45 15.91
N CYS A 10 9.24 -7.23 15.96
CA CYS A 10 9.67 -6.51 14.76
C CYS A 10 10.82 -7.21 14.02
N ASP A 11 11.71 -7.89 14.73
CA ASP A 11 12.83 -8.65 14.14
C ASP A 11 12.37 -9.95 13.45
N VAL A 12 11.22 -10.50 13.85
CA VAL A 12 10.58 -11.64 13.17
C VAL A 12 9.68 -11.17 12.03
N VAL A 13 8.85 -10.15 12.27
CA VAL A 13 7.88 -9.64 11.30
C VAL A 13 8.57 -8.98 10.12
N GLY A 14 9.65 -8.21 10.32
CA GLY A 14 10.37 -7.54 9.25
C GLY A 14 10.80 -8.48 8.12
N PRO A 15 11.56 -9.56 8.41
CA PRO A 15 11.92 -10.56 7.41
C PRO A 15 10.73 -11.29 6.78
N ILE A 16 9.69 -11.60 7.55
CA ILE A 16 8.47 -12.21 7.02
C ILE A 16 7.79 -11.27 6.02
N GLY A 17 7.63 -10.00 6.38
CA GLY A 17 7.06 -8.95 5.53
C GLY A 17 7.87 -8.74 4.25
N PHE A 18 9.20 -8.71 4.36
CA PHE A 18 10.10 -8.65 3.22
C PHE A 18 9.93 -9.85 2.29
N CYS A 19 10.01 -11.08 2.81
CA CYS A 19 9.83 -12.30 2.01
C CYS A 19 8.46 -12.36 1.33
N LEU A 20 7.40 -11.99 2.07
CA LEU A 20 6.04 -11.93 1.55
C LEU A 20 5.96 -10.92 0.40
N THR A 21 6.50 -9.71 0.58
CA THR A 21 6.52 -8.64 -0.43
C THR A 21 7.34 -9.03 -1.66
N ALA A 22 8.55 -9.55 -1.46
CA ALA A 22 9.40 -9.99 -2.54
C ALA A 22 8.69 -11.08 -3.37
N PHE A 23 8.05 -12.05 -2.73
CA PHE A 23 7.32 -13.10 -3.41
C PHE A 23 6.10 -12.57 -4.17
N SER A 24 5.18 -11.89 -3.48
CA SER A 24 3.90 -11.48 -4.05
C SER A 24 4.07 -10.41 -5.14
N SER A 25 4.95 -9.42 -4.93
CA SER A 25 5.26 -8.41 -5.95
C SER A 25 5.99 -9.01 -7.14
N SER A 26 6.87 -9.99 -6.96
CA SER A 26 7.54 -10.68 -8.09
C SER A 26 6.55 -11.49 -8.93
N VAL A 27 5.65 -12.24 -8.28
CA VAL A 27 4.60 -13.00 -8.98
C VAL A 27 3.68 -12.06 -9.74
N LEU A 28 3.24 -10.98 -9.10
CA LEU A 28 2.38 -9.98 -9.74
C LEU A 28 3.09 -9.31 -10.93
N LEU A 29 4.35 -8.91 -10.76
CA LEU A 29 5.16 -8.31 -11.81
C LEU A 29 5.34 -9.27 -13.00
N PHE A 30 5.64 -10.55 -12.74
CA PHE A 30 5.72 -11.59 -13.77
C PHE A 30 4.41 -11.72 -14.56
N LEU A 31 3.25 -11.77 -13.87
CA LEU A 31 1.95 -11.87 -14.52
C LEU A 31 1.60 -10.63 -15.35
N ILE A 32 1.97 -9.44 -14.87
CA ILE A 32 1.75 -8.17 -15.57
C ILE A 32 2.63 -8.09 -16.84
N LEU A 33 3.87 -8.54 -16.75
CA LEU A 33 4.82 -8.53 -17.87
C LEU A 33 4.53 -9.63 -18.89
N SER A 34 3.89 -10.73 -18.49
CA SER A 34 3.50 -11.82 -19.39
C SER A 34 2.67 -11.34 -20.58
N HIS A 35 2.90 -11.96 -21.74
CA HIS A 35 2.22 -11.65 -23.01
C HIS A 35 0.69 -11.82 -22.92
N SER A 36 0.21 -12.71 -22.05
CA SER A 36 -1.22 -12.95 -21.81
C SER A 36 -1.85 -11.99 -20.81
N SER A 37 -1.13 -10.96 -20.35
CA SER A 37 -1.65 -10.02 -19.35
C SER A 37 -2.92 -9.30 -19.87
N PRO A 38 -4.02 -9.33 -19.11
CA PRO A 38 -5.23 -8.59 -19.46
C PRO A 38 -5.06 -7.07 -19.24
N ILE A 39 -4.00 -6.64 -18.55
CA ILE A 39 -3.73 -5.24 -18.22
C ILE A 39 -2.79 -4.62 -19.25
N LYS A 40 -3.23 -3.52 -19.89
CA LYS A 40 -2.47 -2.79 -20.91
C LYS A 40 -2.42 -1.29 -20.60
N GLY A 41 -1.53 -0.57 -21.28
CA GLY A 41 -1.47 0.89 -21.25
C GLY A 41 -0.92 1.50 -19.96
N ALA A 42 -1.47 2.65 -19.56
CA ALA A 42 -1.02 3.42 -18.39
C ALA A 42 -1.06 2.63 -17.08
N TYR A 43 -2.12 1.85 -16.89
CA TYR A 43 -2.31 1.06 -15.68
C TYR A 43 -1.18 0.05 -15.46
N LYS A 44 -0.75 -0.61 -16.55
CA LYS A 44 0.38 -1.55 -16.53
C LYS A 44 1.63 -0.87 -15.99
N ARG A 45 1.96 0.33 -16.49
CA ARG A 45 3.15 1.08 -16.04
C ARG A 45 3.07 1.46 -14.57
N MET A 46 1.90 1.92 -14.11
CA MET A 46 1.70 2.29 -12.70
C MET A 46 1.88 1.09 -11.77
N LEU A 47 1.31 -0.08 -12.10
CA LEU A 47 1.48 -1.29 -11.31
C LEU A 47 2.94 -1.77 -11.28
N ILE A 48 3.68 -1.64 -12.39
CA ILE A 48 5.11 -1.99 -12.43
C ILE A 48 5.90 -1.10 -11.47
N VAL A 49 5.72 0.23 -11.54
CA VAL A 49 6.38 1.18 -10.63
C VAL A 49 6.05 0.84 -9.18
N PHE A 50 4.78 0.54 -8.89
CA PHE A 50 4.33 0.17 -7.57
C PHE A 50 4.99 -1.13 -7.06
N CYS A 51 5.10 -2.19 -7.89
CA CYS A 51 5.77 -3.44 -7.50
C CYS A 51 7.27 -3.23 -7.22
N ILE A 52 7.96 -2.47 -8.08
CA ILE A 52 9.39 -2.18 -7.90
C ILE A 52 9.61 -1.37 -6.62
N PHE A 53 8.80 -0.33 -6.42
CA PHE A 53 8.90 0.51 -5.24
C PHE A 53 8.59 -0.25 -3.95
N THR A 54 7.55 -1.09 -3.91
CA THR A 54 7.21 -1.88 -2.70
C THR A 54 8.30 -2.87 -2.32
N MET A 55 8.94 -3.51 -3.30
CA MET A 55 10.10 -4.36 -3.03
C MET A 55 11.26 -3.54 -2.44
N PHE A 56 11.58 -2.38 -3.03
CA PHE A 56 12.60 -1.49 -2.50
C PHE A 56 12.28 -0.99 -1.08
N TYR A 57 11.03 -0.58 -0.83
CA TYR A 57 10.57 -0.15 0.48
C TYR A 57 10.72 -1.25 1.53
N SER A 58 10.29 -2.48 1.22
CA SER A 58 10.43 -3.61 2.15
C SER A 58 11.90 -3.95 2.48
N LEU A 59 12.80 -3.74 1.51
CA LEU A 59 14.24 -3.88 1.74
C LEU A 59 14.75 -2.80 2.71
N VAL A 60 14.32 -1.55 2.53
CA VAL A 60 14.65 -0.44 3.44
C VAL A 60 14.14 -0.74 4.85
N GLU A 61 12.91 -1.22 5.02
CA GLU A 61 12.37 -1.60 6.33
C GLU A 61 13.18 -2.70 7.01
N MET A 62 13.59 -3.73 6.25
CA MET A 62 14.41 -4.82 6.75
C MET A 62 15.80 -4.33 7.22
N ILE A 63 16.40 -3.37 6.52
CA ILE A 63 17.71 -2.82 6.88
C ILE A 63 17.61 -1.88 8.10
N LEU A 64 16.56 -1.06 8.17
CA LEU A 64 16.43 -0.01 9.18
C LEU A 64 15.76 -0.45 10.48
N ARG A 65 15.05 -1.58 10.46
CA ARG A 65 14.41 -2.21 11.63
C ARG A 65 13.73 -1.17 12.55
N PRO A 66 12.80 -0.37 12.01
CA PRO A 66 12.20 0.74 12.72
C PRO A 66 11.46 0.27 13.97
N LEU A 67 11.37 1.14 14.97
CA LEU A 67 10.56 1.03 16.17
C LEU A 67 9.94 2.41 16.44
N ILE A 68 8.77 2.42 17.05
CA ILE A 68 8.08 3.64 17.46
C ILE A 68 7.76 3.54 18.95
N HIS A 69 8.04 4.60 19.69
CA HIS A 69 7.77 4.65 21.13
C HIS A 69 7.26 6.03 21.50
N ILE A 70 6.20 6.11 22.31
CA ILE A 70 5.73 7.38 22.87
C ILE A 70 6.19 7.46 24.32
N TYR A 71 6.96 8.48 24.67
CA TYR A 71 7.39 8.74 26.03
C TYR A 71 7.26 10.24 26.33
N ASP A 72 6.57 10.56 27.43
CA ASP A 72 6.27 11.94 27.83
C ASP A 72 5.59 12.71 26.68
N ASP A 73 6.20 13.81 26.23
CA ASP A 73 5.66 14.68 25.17
C ASP A 73 6.23 14.38 23.78
N THR A 74 6.92 13.25 23.62
CA THR A 74 7.68 12.94 22.40
C THR A 74 7.31 11.59 21.83
N LEU A 75 7.03 11.58 20.52
CA LEU A 75 6.99 10.36 19.73
C LEU A 75 8.36 10.12 19.10
N TRP A 76 8.96 9.00 19.46
CA TRP A 76 10.25 8.56 18.97
C TRP A 76 10.07 7.62 17.79
N LEU A 77 10.58 8.02 16.63
CA LEU A 77 10.83 7.08 15.54
C LEU A 77 12.27 6.60 15.68
N ILE A 78 12.45 5.42 16.24
CA ILE A 78 13.74 4.80 16.52
C ILE A 78 14.11 3.88 15.35
N GLN A 79 15.38 3.92 14.95
CA GLN A 79 15.92 3.11 13.85
C GLN A 79 17.13 2.35 14.35
N ARG A 80 17.21 1.07 13.98
CA ARG A 80 18.26 0.16 14.45
C ARG A 80 19.11 -0.24 13.26
N LYS A 81 20.29 0.37 13.16
CA LYS A 81 21.24 0.13 12.06
C LYS A 81 21.59 -1.36 12.00
N MET A 82 21.61 -1.93 10.80
CA MET A 82 22.06 -3.32 10.58
C MET A 82 23.55 -3.40 10.28
N PHE A 83 24.12 -2.35 9.69
CA PHE A 83 25.52 -2.28 9.31
C PHE A 83 26.09 -0.91 9.70
N ASP A 84 27.40 -0.88 9.95
CA ASP A 84 28.14 0.36 10.13
C ASP A 84 28.38 0.99 8.74
N LEU A 85 27.38 1.74 8.27
CA LEU A 85 27.42 2.42 6.97
C LEU A 85 28.40 3.59 7.02
N SER A 86 29.22 3.73 5.97
CA SER A 86 30.23 4.80 5.91
C SER A 86 29.59 6.20 6.02
N PRO A 87 30.28 7.17 6.65
CA PRO A 87 29.78 8.54 6.79
C PRO A 87 29.47 9.22 5.44
N GLY A 88 30.14 8.81 4.35
CA GLY A 88 29.96 9.38 3.00
C GLY A 88 28.65 8.99 2.33
N LEU A 89 28.17 7.75 2.52
CA LEU A 89 26.83 7.35 2.05
C LEU A 89 25.72 7.97 2.91
N THR A 90 26.08 8.43 4.11
CA THR A 90 25.17 8.99 5.11
C THR A 90 25.14 10.52 5.13
N ARG A 91 25.88 11.23 4.26
CA ARG A 91 25.90 12.70 4.17
C ARG A 91 25.37 13.18 2.83
N LEU A 92 24.05 13.41 2.75
CA LEU A 92 23.44 14.20 1.67
C LEU A 92 22.98 15.58 2.15
N ILE A 93 22.77 15.76 3.46
CA ILE A 93 22.40 17.04 4.08
C ILE A 93 23.43 17.35 5.18
N PRO A 94 24.12 18.50 5.13
CA PRO A 94 25.09 18.89 6.15
C PRO A 94 24.36 19.33 7.44
N SER A 95 24.50 18.56 8.52
CA SER A 95 24.11 18.98 9.87
C SER A 95 25.25 19.78 10.51
N LYS A 96 25.04 21.07 10.77
CA LYS A 96 25.95 21.91 11.54
C LYS A 96 25.82 21.59 13.03
N THR A 97 26.56 20.61 13.54
CA THR A 97 26.80 20.49 14.98
C THR A 97 28.19 19.91 15.17
N GLU A 98 29.15 20.76 15.52
CA GLU A 98 30.59 20.45 15.46
C GLU A 98 31.14 19.69 16.67
N ASN A 99 30.38 19.43 17.74
CA ASN A 99 30.93 18.74 18.89
C ASN A 99 29.89 17.85 19.58
N PHE A 100 30.33 16.63 19.88
CA PHE A 100 29.65 15.55 20.62
C PHE A 100 28.75 14.62 19.77
N ILE A 101 29.31 13.45 19.44
CA ILE A 101 28.71 12.32 18.72
C ILE A 101 27.98 12.76 17.44
N GLU A 102 28.70 12.79 16.31
CA GLU A 102 28.12 12.84 14.96
C GLU A 102 27.27 11.56 14.74
N ILE A 103 26.09 11.50 15.35
CA ILE A 103 25.11 10.47 15.03
C ILE A 103 24.64 10.83 13.62
N SER A 104 24.99 9.98 12.66
CA SER A 104 24.49 10.02 11.29
C SER A 104 22.97 9.70 11.20
N SER A 105 22.18 10.18 12.17
CA SER A 105 20.77 9.87 12.43
C SER A 105 19.79 10.68 11.58
N GLY A 106 20.18 11.84 11.05
CA GLY A 106 19.26 12.68 10.28
C GLY A 106 18.96 12.15 8.87
N ASN A 107 19.94 11.49 8.23
CA ASN A 107 19.85 11.16 6.80
C ASN A 107 19.23 9.77 6.53
N ILE A 108 19.54 8.78 7.37
CA ILE A 108 18.93 7.44 7.28
C ILE A 108 17.44 7.52 7.64
N SER A 109 17.11 8.38 8.60
CA SER A 109 15.73 8.58 9.02
C SER A 109 14.90 9.34 8.00
N ALA A 110 15.49 10.33 7.33
CA ALA A 110 14.87 10.98 6.18
C ALA A 110 14.55 9.99 5.05
N MET A 111 15.43 9.02 4.75
CA MET A 111 15.17 8.00 3.72
C MET A 111 13.98 7.10 4.08
N TYR A 112 13.88 6.66 5.35
CA TYR A 112 12.72 5.90 5.81
C TYR A 112 11.43 6.71 5.66
N CYS A 113 11.40 7.95 6.20
CA CYS A 113 10.25 8.84 6.10
C CYS A 113 9.87 9.14 4.65
N TRP A 114 10.85 9.31 3.77
CA TRP A 114 10.66 9.51 2.34
C TRP A 114 10.00 8.30 1.67
N CYS A 115 10.51 7.09 1.92
CA CYS A 115 9.89 5.88 1.36
C CYS A 115 8.49 5.68 1.95
N TYR A 116 8.32 5.95 3.24
CA TYR A 116 7.03 5.88 3.91
C TYR A 116 5.99 6.79 3.24
N ALA A 117 6.35 8.05 2.98
CA ALA A 117 5.52 9.01 2.27
C ALA A 117 5.23 8.62 0.81
N MET A 118 6.25 8.18 0.06
CA MET A 118 6.10 7.68 -1.31
C MET A 118 5.05 6.56 -1.40
N SER A 119 5.02 5.67 -0.40
CA SER A 119 4.08 4.56 -0.36
C SER A 119 2.63 5.06 -0.38
N PHE A 120 2.26 6.00 0.49
CA PHE A 120 0.93 6.60 0.53
C PHE A 120 0.54 7.28 -0.78
N CYS A 121 1.45 8.03 -1.37
CA CYS A 121 1.20 8.74 -2.61
C CYS A 121 0.98 7.78 -3.79
N LEU A 122 1.76 6.69 -3.87
CA LEU A 122 1.57 5.65 -4.89
C LEU A 122 0.27 4.87 -4.70
N PHE A 123 -0.12 4.56 -3.45
CA PHE A 123 -1.41 3.94 -3.15
C PHE A 123 -2.57 4.82 -3.60
N ALA A 124 -2.51 6.10 -3.27
CA ALA A 124 -3.52 7.06 -3.66
C ALA A 124 -3.64 7.19 -5.19
N LEU A 125 -2.51 7.22 -5.91
CA LEU A 125 -2.50 7.26 -7.36
C LEU A 125 -3.12 5.99 -7.98
N GLN A 126 -2.82 4.81 -7.43
CA GLN A 126 -3.42 3.54 -7.86
C GLN A 126 -4.94 3.55 -7.67
N PHE A 127 -5.42 4.04 -6.53
CA PHE A 127 -6.84 4.18 -6.27
C PHE A 127 -7.50 5.14 -7.26
N LEU A 128 -6.90 6.32 -7.44
CA LEU A 128 -7.39 7.36 -8.33
C LEU A 128 -7.51 6.87 -9.77
N TYR A 129 -6.46 6.23 -10.30
CA TYR A 129 -6.47 5.73 -11.66
C TYR A 129 -7.63 4.77 -11.88
N ARG A 130 -7.87 3.86 -10.93
CA ARG A 130 -8.96 2.89 -11.04
C ARG A 130 -10.32 3.56 -11.00
N TYR A 131 -10.51 4.56 -10.14
CA TYR A 131 -11.73 5.37 -10.15
C TYR A 131 -11.95 6.03 -11.51
N VAL A 132 -10.93 6.72 -12.03
CA VAL A 132 -11.00 7.41 -13.31
C VAL A 132 -11.28 6.44 -14.46
N ALA A 133 -10.58 5.30 -14.50
CA ALA A 133 -10.75 4.31 -15.56
C ALA A 133 -12.18 3.74 -15.64
N VAL A 134 -12.87 3.63 -14.50
CA VAL A 134 -14.21 3.03 -14.45
C VAL A 134 -15.32 4.08 -14.49
N CYS A 135 -15.19 5.17 -13.75
CA CYS A 135 -16.24 6.19 -13.63
C CYS A 135 -16.12 7.33 -14.65
N LYS A 136 -14.90 7.67 -15.07
CA LYS A 136 -14.63 8.80 -15.96
C LYS A 136 -13.58 8.44 -17.02
N PRO A 137 -13.89 7.48 -17.92
CA PRO A 137 -12.90 6.91 -18.85
C PRO A 137 -12.24 7.95 -19.77
N HIS A 138 -12.92 9.07 -20.08
CA HIS A 138 -12.37 10.18 -20.84
C HIS A 138 -11.15 10.85 -20.19
N LEU A 139 -11.00 10.73 -18.86
CA LEU A 139 -9.90 11.34 -18.09
C LEU A 139 -8.71 10.40 -17.94
N VAL A 140 -8.78 9.17 -18.46
CA VAL A 140 -7.65 8.21 -18.44
C VAL A 140 -6.45 8.75 -19.23
N VAL A 141 -6.68 9.66 -20.18
CA VAL A 141 -5.62 10.32 -20.96
C VAL A 141 -4.59 11.03 -20.05
N PHE A 142 -5.01 11.55 -18.89
CA PHE A 142 -4.14 12.17 -17.88
C PHE A 142 -3.21 11.20 -17.16
N PHE A 143 -3.26 9.90 -17.45
CA PHE A 143 -2.33 8.91 -16.93
C PHE A 143 -1.43 8.32 -18.02
N THR A 144 -1.54 8.86 -19.24
CA THR A 144 -0.78 8.41 -20.42
C THR A 144 0.24 9.46 -20.85
N GLY A 145 1.25 9.04 -21.63
CA GLY A 145 2.27 9.95 -22.17
C GLY A 145 3.01 10.74 -21.10
N CYS A 146 3.18 12.05 -21.34
CA CYS A 146 3.89 12.96 -20.44
C CYS A 146 3.22 13.13 -19.07
N TYR A 147 1.89 13.02 -18.99
CA TYR A 147 1.16 13.14 -17.73
C TYR A 147 1.51 12.04 -16.72
N PHE A 148 1.90 10.85 -17.20
CA PHE A 148 2.41 9.80 -16.32
C PHE A 148 3.67 10.24 -15.56
N TYR A 149 4.60 10.90 -16.24
CA TYR A 149 5.83 11.40 -15.61
C TYR A 149 5.56 12.59 -14.70
N TYR A 150 4.56 13.41 -15.02
CA TYR A 150 4.06 14.45 -14.11
C TYR A 150 3.58 13.86 -12.78
N TRP A 151 2.78 12.79 -12.80
CA TRP A 151 2.37 12.09 -11.58
C TRP A 151 3.56 11.56 -10.78
N LEU A 152 4.54 10.95 -11.46
CA LEU A 152 5.72 10.43 -10.78
C LEU A 152 6.53 11.55 -10.13
N ALA A 153 6.73 12.67 -10.84
CA ALA A 153 7.43 13.85 -10.31
C ALA A 153 6.68 14.47 -9.11
N LEU A 154 5.34 14.52 -9.16
CA LEU A 154 4.52 14.99 -8.06
C LEU A 154 4.63 14.10 -6.82
N ILE A 155 4.62 12.78 -6.99
CA ILE A 155 4.76 11.84 -5.87
C ILE A 155 6.16 11.98 -5.25
N LEU A 156 7.20 12.06 -6.08
CA LEU A 156 8.57 12.29 -5.63
C LEU A 156 8.71 13.61 -4.86
N SER A 157 8.06 14.69 -5.33
CA SER A 157 8.14 15.99 -4.64
C SER A 157 7.42 15.97 -3.30
N LEU A 158 6.24 15.35 -3.21
CA LEU A 158 5.50 15.20 -1.95
C LEU A 158 6.28 14.36 -0.93
N ALA A 159 6.86 13.23 -1.35
CA ALA A 159 7.68 12.42 -0.45
C ALA A 159 8.96 13.13 -0.01
N THR A 160 9.59 13.87 -0.92
CA THR A 160 10.75 14.71 -0.61
C THR A 160 10.38 15.78 0.41
N SER A 161 9.21 16.41 0.29
CA SER A 161 8.74 17.39 1.26
C SER A 161 8.58 16.78 2.67
N TRP A 162 8.07 15.54 2.77
CA TRP A 162 7.98 14.83 4.05
C TRP A 162 9.35 14.54 4.64
N GLY A 163 10.28 14.01 3.83
CA GLY A 163 11.65 13.73 4.25
C GLY A 163 12.39 14.99 4.73
N LEU A 164 12.22 16.11 4.03
CA LEU A 164 12.77 17.41 4.42
C LEU A 164 12.13 17.94 5.70
N ALA A 165 10.80 17.84 5.84
CA ALA A 165 10.12 18.21 7.08
C ALA A 165 10.62 17.38 8.27
N ALA A 166 10.82 16.07 8.08
CA ALA A 166 11.40 15.19 9.09
C ALA A 166 12.83 15.64 9.50
N ALA A 167 13.61 16.14 8.55
CA ALA A 167 14.98 16.59 8.79
C ALA A 167 15.08 17.98 9.45
N PHE A 168 14.21 18.93 9.06
CA PHE A 168 14.33 20.34 9.45
C PHE A 168 13.32 20.80 10.51
N MET A 169 12.16 20.17 10.62
CA MET A 169 11.09 20.60 11.54
C MET A 169 11.13 19.87 12.89
N PHE A 170 12.01 18.89 13.04
CA PHE A 170 12.20 18.11 14.27
C PHE A 170 13.67 18.14 14.72
N PRO A 171 14.19 19.33 15.08
CA PRO A 171 15.59 19.48 15.47
C PRO A 171 15.89 18.70 16.76
N GLN A 172 17.06 18.09 16.79
CA GLN A 172 17.56 17.43 18.00
C GLN A 172 18.02 18.47 19.01
N THR A 173 17.62 18.30 20.27
CA THR A 173 18.00 19.10 21.44
C THR A 173 18.68 18.22 22.50
N ASN A 174 19.42 18.82 23.43
CA ASN A 174 20.03 18.06 24.54
C ASN A 174 18.98 17.27 25.33
N ARG A 175 17.83 17.90 25.65
CA ARG A 175 16.71 17.25 26.33
C ARG A 175 16.19 16.03 25.56
N THR A 176 15.98 16.18 24.24
CA THR A 176 15.49 15.06 23.43
C THR A 176 16.54 13.94 23.36
N THR A 177 17.82 14.26 23.26
CA THR A 177 18.88 13.24 23.28
C THR A 177 18.94 12.49 24.61
N GLU A 178 18.89 13.20 25.74
CA GLU A 178 18.88 12.57 27.07
C GLU A 178 17.65 11.69 27.28
N SER A 179 16.46 12.18 26.90
CA SER A 179 15.22 11.41 26.97
C SER A 179 15.26 10.17 26.06
N PHE A 180 15.81 10.30 24.85
CA PHE A 180 16.02 9.17 23.96
C PHE A 180 16.94 8.11 24.58
N LEU A 181 18.10 8.51 25.12
CA LEU A 181 19.05 7.61 25.78
C LEU A 181 18.41 6.88 26.97
N TYR A 182 17.59 7.60 27.74
CA TYR A 182 16.80 7.00 28.81
C TYR A 182 15.82 5.95 28.27
N VAL A 183 15.05 6.24 27.22
CA VAL A 183 14.07 5.31 26.64
C VAL A 183 14.74 4.05 26.07
N ILE A 184 15.81 4.19 25.27
CA ILE A 184 16.48 3.03 24.69
C ILE A 184 17.15 2.15 25.74
N ASN A 185 17.66 2.74 26.83
CA ASN A 185 18.27 2.00 27.93
C ASN A 185 17.24 1.38 28.87
N SER A 186 16.15 2.07 29.22
CA SER A 186 15.18 1.59 30.22
C SER A 186 14.11 0.65 29.67
N SER A 187 13.65 0.87 28.43
CA SER A 187 12.61 0.06 27.79
C SER A 187 13.18 -1.11 26.99
N TYR A 188 14.29 -0.89 26.29
CA TYR A 188 14.72 -1.74 25.19
C TYR A 188 16.09 -2.41 25.35
N ASP A 189 16.95 -1.94 26.27
CA ASP A 189 18.32 -2.44 26.45
C ASP A 189 19.17 -2.33 25.16
N LEU A 190 19.03 -1.21 24.45
CA LEU A 190 19.71 -0.99 23.16
C LEU A 190 20.96 -0.13 23.32
N ASP A 191 21.98 -0.48 22.54
CA ASP A 191 23.20 0.32 22.40
C ASP A 191 22.92 1.62 21.61
N PRO A 192 23.19 2.81 22.18
CA PRO A 192 23.08 4.09 21.48
C PRO A 192 23.84 4.14 20.14
N TYR A 193 24.99 3.45 20.04
CA TYR A 193 25.82 3.46 18.83
C TYR A 193 25.10 2.89 17.60
N TRP A 194 24.31 1.83 17.81
CA TRP A 194 23.56 1.14 16.76
C TRP A 194 22.17 1.72 16.52
N THR A 195 21.82 2.80 17.21
CA THR A 195 20.49 3.39 17.13
C THR A 195 20.52 4.82 16.60
N SER A 196 19.41 5.25 16.03
CA SER A 196 19.19 6.59 15.52
C SER A 196 17.72 6.95 15.70
N TYR A 197 17.40 8.23 15.74
CA TYR A 197 16.03 8.65 16.03
C TYR A 197 15.61 9.92 15.30
N VAL A 198 14.29 10.06 15.15
CA VAL A 198 13.60 11.34 14.92
C VAL A 198 12.65 11.58 16.09
N ALA A 199 12.75 12.75 16.69
CA ALA A 199 11.99 13.15 17.88
C ALA A 199 10.85 14.08 17.47
N TYR A 200 9.64 13.55 17.42
CA TYR A 200 8.45 14.38 17.25
C TYR A 200 8.08 14.93 18.63
N LYS A 201 8.62 16.09 19.00
CA LYS A 201 8.39 16.74 20.29
C LYS A 201 7.15 17.64 20.21
N TYR A 202 6.06 17.24 20.85
CA TYR A 202 4.77 17.92 20.70
C TYR A 202 4.64 19.16 21.59
N PHE A 203 5.27 19.15 22.75
CA PHE A 203 5.20 20.22 23.74
C PHE A 203 6.57 20.62 24.24
N ASP A 204 6.74 21.93 24.48
CA ASP A 204 7.83 22.53 25.21
C ASP A 204 7.36 22.85 26.64
N THR A 205 8.25 22.70 27.62
CA THR A 205 7.98 23.07 29.01
C THR A 205 8.80 24.31 29.33
N ASP A 206 8.14 25.39 29.75
CA ASP A 206 8.80 26.63 30.15
C ASP A 206 9.38 26.54 31.58
N GLU A 207 10.16 27.53 32.00
CA GLU A 207 10.75 27.64 33.35
C GLU A 207 9.69 27.57 34.47
N ASN A 208 8.46 28.02 34.18
CA ASN A 208 7.32 27.96 35.08
C ASN A 208 6.61 26.58 35.11
N HIS A 209 7.19 25.54 34.51
CA HIS A 209 6.61 24.21 34.34
C HIS A 209 5.28 24.17 33.55
N THR A 210 5.00 25.22 32.76
CA THR A 210 3.83 25.27 31.88
C THR A 210 4.15 24.61 30.54
N ARG A 211 3.28 23.71 30.08
CA ARG A 211 3.39 23.05 28.76
C ARG A 211 2.81 23.94 27.67
N HIS A 212 3.59 24.17 26.62
CA HIS A 212 3.20 24.91 25.43
C HIS A 212 3.40 24.04 24.18
N VAL A 213 2.50 24.13 23.21
CA VAL A 213 2.63 23.36 21.97
C VAL A 213 3.87 23.81 21.20
N ASN A 214 4.73 22.87 20.82
CA ASN A 214 5.88 23.14 19.97
C ASN A 214 5.38 23.45 18.54
N ILE A 215 5.34 24.74 18.20
CA ILE A 215 4.74 25.23 16.96
C ILE A 215 5.43 24.62 15.72
N LEU A 216 6.75 24.45 15.76
CA LEU A 216 7.51 23.89 14.64
C LEU A 216 7.13 22.42 14.39
N SER A 217 7.10 21.62 15.45
CA SER A 217 6.71 20.21 15.38
C SER A 217 5.23 20.07 15.02
N PHE A 218 4.37 20.97 15.50
CA PHE A 218 2.96 21.02 15.12
C PHE A 218 2.80 21.21 13.61
N PHE A 219 3.49 22.17 13.01
CA PHE A 219 3.48 22.35 11.56
C PHE A 219 4.09 21.18 10.81
N GLY A 220 5.11 20.51 11.37
CA GLY A 220 5.71 19.31 10.80
C GLY A 220 4.73 18.13 10.75
N VAL A 221 4.06 17.85 11.88
CA VAL A 221 3.02 16.82 11.97
C VAL A 221 1.82 17.17 11.10
N LEU A 222 1.43 18.45 11.04
CA LEU A 222 0.38 18.92 10.15
C LEU A 222 0.79 18.71 8.69
N GLN A 223 2.04 18.98 8.30
CA GLN A 223 2.55 18.72 6.95
C GLN A 223 2.53 17.22 6.62
N HIS A 224 2.94 16.34 7.54
CA HIS A 224 2.81 14.89 7.35
C HIS A 224 1.35 14.47 7.20
N GLY A 225 0.46 14.97 8.05
CA GLY A 225 -0.99 14.76 7.95
C GLY A 225 -1.54 15.25 6.61
N LEU A 226 -1.09 16.41 6.14
CA LEU A 226 -1.42 16.93 4.83
C LEU A 226 -0.88 16.00 3.74
N VAL A 227 0.32 15.43 3.77
CA VAL A 227 0.75 14.48 2.73
C VAL A 227 -0.08 13.18 2.77
N ILE A 228 -0.40 12.66 3.95
CA ILE A 228 -1.29 11.49 4.12
C ILE A 228 -2.68 11.76 3.51
N VAL A 229 -3.27 12.93 3.79
CA VAL A 229 -4.61 13.32 3.33
C VAL A 229 -4.60 13.80 1.87
N SER A 230 -3.61 14.61 1.48
CA SER A 230 -3.45 15.25 0.17
C SER A 230 -2.98 14.31 -0.93
N GLY A 231 -2.29 13.21 -0.59
CA GLY A 231 -2.00 12.13 -1.52
C GLY A 231 -3.26 11.66 -2.25
N VAL A 232 -4.42 11.72 -1.58
CA VAL A 232 -5.73 11.41 -2.15
C VAL A 232 -6.52 12.67 -2.55
N VAL A 233 -6.37 13.81 -1.85
CA VAL A 233 -7.28 14.96 -1.94
C VAL A 233 -6.77 16.12 -2.79
N CYS A 234 -5.50 16.53 -2.68
CA CYS A 234 -4.98 17.64 -3.51
C CYS A 234 -4.93 17.26 -4.99
N ILE A 235 -4.69 15.98 -5.27
CA ILE A 235 -4.72 15.42 -6.61
C ILE A 235 -6.14 15.45 -7.22
N LEU A 236 -7.16 15.16 -6.41
CA LEU A 236 -8.56 15.22 -6.84
C LEU A 236 -9.08 16.65 -6.99
N GLN A 237 -8.57 17.58 -6.19
CA GLN A 237 -9.07 18.96 -6.12
C GLN A 237 -8.47 19.86 -7.21
N GLN A 238 -7.20 19.67 -7.57
CA GLN A 238 -6.52 20.46 -8.63
C GLN A 238 -6.94 20.06 -10.05
N VAL A 239 -7.36 18.81 -10.28
CA VAL A 239 -7.68 18.31 -11.63
C VAL A 239 -9.19 18.31 -11.93
N PHE A 240 -10.06 18.20 -10.91
CA PHE A 240 -11.48 17.89 -11.15
C PHE A 240 -12.50 18.92 -10.65
N ASN A 241 -12.12 20.06 -10.04
CA ASN A 241 -13.06 21.04 -9.46
C ASN A 241 -14.15 20.38 -8.56
N LEU A 242 -13.79 19.28 -7.88
CA LEU A 242 -14.73 18.55 -7.03
C LEU A 242 -14.67 19.12 -5.61
N GLN A 243 -15.70 19.89 -5.27
CA GLN A 243 -15.86 20.57 -3.98
C GLN A 243 -16.57 19.66 -2.97
N SER A 244 -15.98 18.53 -2.56
CA SER A 244 -16.55 17.70 -1.46
C SER A 244 -15.52 16.73 -0.83
N LEU A 245 -15.59 16.58 0.49
CA LEU A 245 -14.64 15.95 1.42
C LEU A 245 -14.12 14.52 1.08
N SER A 246 -12.88 14.29 1.50
CA SER A 246 -11.91 13.22 1.21
C SER A 246 -12.40 11.77 1.33
N PHE A 247 -13.05 11.43 2.44
CA PHE A 247 -13.38 10.02 2.76
C PHE A 247 -14.73 9.57 2.19
N GLY A 248 -15.72 10.46 2.17
CA GLY A 248 -17.03 10.19 1.56
C GLY A 248 -16.94 10.01 0.05
N THR A 249 -15.97 10.66 -0.59
CA THR A 249 -15.74 10.56 -2.05
C THR A 249 -15.36 9.15 -2.48
N LEU A 250 -14.56 8.39 -1.70
CA LEU A 250 -14.20 7.00 -2.02
C LEU A 250 -15.42 6.08 -1.95
N PHE A 251 -16.26 6.25 -0.92
CA PHE A 251 -17.48 5.48 -0.75
C PHE A 251 -18.52 5.81 -1.83
N TYR A 252 -18.72 7.10 -2.11
CA TYR A 252 -19.60 7.60 -3.16
C TYR A 252 -19.15 7.11 -4.55
N CYS A 253 -17.86 7.23 -4.84
CA CYS A 253 -17.21 6.66 -6.03
C CYS A 253 -17.47 5.16 -6.15
N GLY A 254 -17.25 4.40 -5.06
CA GLY A 254 -17.44 2.96 -5.05
C GLY A 254 -18.88 2.57 -5.35
N ILE A 255 -19.84 3.23 -4.72
CA ILE A 255 -21.27 3.01 -4.95
C ILE A 255 -21.64 3.35 -6.40
N LYS A 256 -21.24 4.52 -6.91
CA LYS A 256 -21.49 4.92 -8.31
C LYS A 256 -20.83 3.98 -9.32
N THR A 257 -19.63 3.48 -9.02
CA THR A 257 -18.94 2.48 -9.84
C THR A 257 -19.75 1.19 -9.95
N TYR A 258 -20.18 0.66 -8.81
CA TYR A 258 -20.95 -0.57 -8.73
C TYR A 258 -22.26 -0.48 -9.51
N LEU A 259 -22.99 0.64 -9.34
CA LEU A 259 -24.25 0.89 -10.05
C LEU A 259 -24.03 0.98 -11.57
N ASN A 260 -23.01 1.72 -12.01
CA ASN A 260 -22.77 1.94 -13.44
C ASN A 260 -22.32 0.63 -14.16
N ILE A 261 -21.50 -0.21 -13.51
CA ILE A 261 -21.16 -1.54 -14.05
C ILE A 261 -22.40 -2.44 -14.11
N LYS A 262 -23.36 -2.28 -13.20
CA LYS A 262 -24.59 -3.08 -13.17
C LYS A 262 -25.58 -2.67 -14.26
N GLU A 263 -25.64 -1.37 -14.56
CA GLU A 263 -26.60 -0.75 -15.48
C GLU A 263 -26.10 -0.67 -16.93
N HIS A 264 -24.80 -0.83 -17.20
CA HIS A 264 -24.26 -0.80 -18.56
C HIS A 264 -24.73 -1.98 -19.43
N VAL A 265 -25.72 -1.71 -20.29
CA VAL A 265 -26.38 -2.68 -21.18
C VAL A 265 -25.47 -3.14 -22.35
N GLY A 266 -24.44 -2.37 -22.71
CA GLY A 266 -23.57 -2.64 -23.87
C GLY A 266 -22.32 -3.50 -23.61
N MET A 267 -22.07 -3.96 -22.39
CA MET A 267 -20.84 -4.69 -22.04
C MET A 267 -21.03 -6.21 -22.10
N SER A 268 -20.09 -6.93 -22.74
CA SER A 268 -20.13 -8.40 -22.74
C SER A 268 -20.10 -8.97 -21.32
N THR A 269 -20.73 -10.12 -21.10
CA THR A 269 -20.79 -10.80 -19.79
C THR A 269 -19.39 -11.09 -19.24
N LYS A 270 -18.44 -11.46 -20.10
CA LYS A 270 -17.05 -11.71 -19.76
C LYS A 270 -16.32 -10.44 -19.31
N THR A 271 -16.46 -9.35 -20.06
CA THR A 271 -15.85 -8.06 -19.69
C THR A 271 -16.46 -7.51 -18.40
N ARG A 272 -17.79 -7.62 -18.23
CA ARG A 272 -18.50 -7.19 -17.02
C ARG A 272 -18.06 -7.94 -15.78
N SER A 273 -17.93 -9.27 -15.87
CA SER A 273 -17.43 -10.10 -14.77
C SER A 273 -16.01 -9.69 -14.37
N PHE A 274 -15.12 -9.46 -15.34
CA PHE A 274 -13.75 -9.04 -15.08
C PHE A 274 -13.67 -7.65 -14.42
N GLN A 275 -14.46 -6.68 -14.89
CA GLN A 275 -14.52 -5.34 -14.28
C GLN A 275 -15.07 -5.38 -12.84
N LEU A 276 -16.07 -6.23 -12.56
CA LEU A 276 -16.57 -6.43 -11.19
C LEU A 276 -15.52 -7.05 -10.27
N GLN A 277 -14.71 -8.00 -10.77
CA GLN A 277 -13.61 -8.58 -10.00
C GLN A 277 -12.53 -7.55 -9.68
N LEU A 278 -12.15 -6.72 -10.66
CA LEU A 278 -11.22 -5.61 -10.46
C LEU A 278 -11.76 -4.59 -9.43
N PHE A 279 -13.06 -4.30 -9.48
CA PHE A 279 -13.71 -3.41 -8.52
C PHE A 279 -13.75 -4.00 -7.11
N ARG A 280 -14.13 -5.28 -6.96
CA ARG A 280 -14.12 -5.96 -5.67
C ARG A 280 -12.71 -6.00 -5.07
N ALA A 281 -11.70 -6.30 -5.90
CA ALA A 281 -10.31 -6.27 -5.47
C ALA A 281 -9.94 -4.88 -4.95
N LEU A 282 -10.32 -3.83 -5.67
CA LEU A 282 -10.06 -2.45 -5.27
C LEU A 282 -10.69 -2.08 -3.92
N VAL A 283 -11.95 -2.45 -3.69
CA VAL A 283 -12.62 -2.16 -2.41
C VAL A 283 -11.90 -2.85 -1.26
N VAL A 284 -11.56 -4.14 -1.42
CA VAL A 284 -10.83 -4.89 -0.39
C VAL A 284 -9.45 -4.30 -0.14
N GLN A 285 -8.69 -3.97 -1.19
CA GLN A 285 -7.39 -3.31 -1.07
C GLN A 285 -7.52 -1.99 -0.30
N THR A 286 -8.55 -1.19 -0.60
CA THR A 286 -8.75 0.12 0.04
C THR A 286 -9.07 -0.03 1.52
N CYS A 287 -9.98 -0.93 1.88
CA CYS A 287 -10.29 -1.25 3.27
C CYS A 287 -9.03 -1.74 4.01
N LEU A 288 -8.24 -2.59 3.36
CA LEU A 288 -7.00 -3.10 3.93
C LEU A 288 -5.98 -1.98 4.17
N SER A 289 -5.71 -1.13 3.18
CA SER A 289 -4.81 0.03 3.34
C SER A 289 -5.27 0.95 4.46
N MET A 290 -6.58 1.20 4.54
CA MET A 290 -7.17 2.04 5.57
C MET A 290 -6.94 1.49 6.97
N MET A 291 -7.14 0.19 7.16
CA MET A 291 -7.00 -0.47 8.46
C MET A 291 -5.54 -0.70 8.86
N MET A 292 -4.65 -1.02 7.90
CA MET A 292 -3.26 -1.38 8.20
C MET A 292 -2.30 -0.19 8.15
N MET A 293 -2.56 0.85 7.35
CA MET A 293 -1.63 1.97 7.18
C MET A 293 -2.20 3.30 7.66
N TYR A 294 -3.32 3.75 7.08
CA TYR A 294 -3.79 5.13 7.28
C TYR A 294 -4.39 5.40 8.67
N MET A 295 -5.28 4.55 9.16
CA MET A 295 -5.92 4.76 10.46
C MET A 295 -4.91 4.62 11.62
N PRO A 296 -4.08 3.56 11.67
CA PRO A 296 -3.05 3.44 12.70
C PRO A 296 -2.05 4.62 12.74
N ILE A 297 -1.56 5.12 11.60
CA ILE A 297 -0.63 6.26 11.62
C ILE A 297 -1.30 7.56 12.05
N GLY A 298 -2.53 7.80 11.60
CA GLY A 298 -3.29 8.98 11.99
C GLY A 298 -3.56 8.98 13.50
N PHE A 299 -3.95 7.83 14.04
CA PHE A 299 -4.11 7.65 15.48
C PHE A 299 -2.80 7.88 16.23
N MET A 300 -1.71 7.28 15.76
CA MET A 300 -0.37 7.44 16.34
C MET A 300 0.07 8.90 16.46
N PHE A 301 -0.01 9.69 15.37
CA PHE A 301 0.36 11.10 15.40
C PHE A 301 -0.59 11.95 16.27
N SER A 302 -1.83 11.50 16.47
CA SER A 302 -2.78 12.20 17.33
C SER A 302 -2.56 11.93 18.83
N CYS A 303 -2.02 10.77 19.20
CA CYS A 303 -1.92 10.33 20.60
C CYS A 303 -1.25 11.33 21.54
N PRO A 304 -0.08 11.92 21.20
CA PRO A 304 0.58 12.87 22.10
C PRO A 304 -0.23 14.14 22.36
N TYR A 305 -1.06 14.62 21.41
CA TYR A 305 -1.92 15.79 21.63
C TYR A 305 -3.03 15.56 22.67
N PHE A 306 -3.38 14.30 22.94
CA PHE A 306 -4.38 13.90 23.93
C PHE A 306 -3.73 13.32 25.20
N ASP A 307 -2.42 13.49 25.38
CA ASP A 307 -1.65 12.94 26.51
C ASP A 307 -1.77 11.40 26.64
N LEU A 308 -1.98 10.70 25.53
CA LEU A 308 -2.07 9.24 25.51
C LEU A 308 -0.67 8.60 25.49
N GLN A 309 -0.20 8.17 26.66
CA GLN A 309 1.10 7.52 26.85
C GLN A 309 1.06 6.01 26.50
N LEU A 310 0.94 5.70 25.21
CA LEU A 310 0.87 4.30 24.75
C LEU A 310 2.21 3.56 24.77
N GLY A 311 3.33 4.23 25.07
CA GLY A 311 4.64 3.59 25.20
C GLY A 311 5.04 2.84 23.95
N ALA A 312 5.46 1.59 24.13
CA ALA A 312 5.88 0.69 23.06
C ALA A 312 4.71 0.03 22.30
N ILE A 313 3.46 0.12 22.76
CA ILE A 313 2.30 -0.49 22.07
C ILE A 313 2.14 0.06 20.65
N ILE A 314 2.58 1.29 20.43
CA ILE A 314 2.51 1.97 19.15
C ILE A 314 3.41 1.32 18.06
N ASN A 315 4.36 0.45 18.44
CA ASN A 315 5.09 -0.42 17.50
C ASN A 315 4.17 -1.32 16.67
N TYR A 316 2.90 -1.50 17.06
CA TYR A 316 1.87 -2.08 16.21
C TYR A 316 1.88 -1.45 14.80
N GLN A 317 2.11 -0.13 14.71
CA GLN A 317 2.15 0.55 13.43
C GLN A 317 3.31 0.06 12.54
N THR A 318 4.47 -0.16 13.15
CA THR A 318 5.64 -0.73 12.48
C THR A 318 5.34 -2.12 11.94
N VAL A 319 4.69 -2.97 12.73
CA VAL A 319 4.30 -4.33 12.33
C VAL A 319 3.35 -4.31 11.13
N MET A 320 2.34 -3.44 11.16
CA MET A 320 1.39 -3.32 10.06
C MET A 320 2.07 -2.78 8.79
N ALA A 321 2.96 -1.80 8.93
CA ALA A 321 3.72 -1.23 7.82
C ALA A 321 4.61 -2.26 7.12
N GLN A 322 5.22 -3.18 7.87
CA GLN A 322 6.09 -4.24 7.34
C GLN A 322 5.32 -5.33 6.58
N LEU A 323 4.12 -5.70 7.04
CA LEU A 323 3.35 -6.78 6.45
C LEU A 323 2.52 -6.34 5.24
N TYR A 324 1.99 -5.12 5.31
CA TYR A 324 1.02 -4.63 4.35
C TYR A 324 1.50 -4.61 2.88
N PRO A 325 2.74 -4.17 2.54
CA PRO A 325 3.25 -4.19 1.17
C PRO A 325 3.23 -5.58 0.53
N GLY A 326 3.33 -6.64 1.34
CA GLY A 326 3.25 -8.02 0.86
C GLY A 326 1.83 -8.54 0.76
N ILE A 327 0.93 -8.12 1.66
CA ILE A 327 -0.48 -8.55 1.67
C ILE A 327 -1.26 -7.92 0.51
N ASP A 328 -1.02 -6.65 0.20
CA ASP A 328 -1.76 -5.92 -0.84
C ASP A 328 -1.74 -6.62 -2.23
N PRO A 329 -0.57 -6.90 -2.85
CA PRO A 329 -0.52 -7.66 -4.10
C PRO A 329 -1.06 -9.08 -3.94
N PHE A 330 -0.90 -9.71 -2.78
CA PHE A 330 -1.44 -11.05 -2.52
C PHE A 330 -2.97 -11.09 -2.59
N VAL A 331 -3.64 -10.07 -2.04
CA VAL A 331 -5.10 -9.87 -2.14
C VAL A 331 -5.54 -9.75 -3.61
N VAL A 332 -4.80 -9.00 -4.43
CA VAL A 332 -5.09 -8.89 -5.87
C VAL A 332 -4.99 -10.24 -6.57
N LEU A 333 -3.92 -11.00 -6.28
CA LEU A 333 -3.69 -12.31 -6.85
C LEU A 333 -4.79 -13.30 -6.47
N LEU A 334 -5.38 -13.18 -5.27
CA LEU A 334 -6.46 -14.06 -4.78
C LEU A 334 -7.87 -13.64 -5.23
N ILE A 335 -8.12 -12.37 -5.54
CA ILE A 335 -9.47 -11.93 -5.93
C ILE A 335 -9.70 -12.07 -7.45
N ILE A 336 -8.67 -11.86 -8.27
CA ILE A 336 -8.82 -11.87 -9.74
C ILE A 336 -8.70 -13.30 -10.27
N ASP A 337 -9.81 -13.85 -10.79
CA ASP A 337 -9.87 -15.25 -11.25
C ASP A 337 -8.87 -15.56 -12.37
N SER A 338 -8.64 -14.60 -13.28
CA SER A 338 -7.67 -14.76 -14.37
C SER A 338 -6.26 -14.98 -13.82
N TYR A 339 -5.89 -14.31 -12.74
CA TYR A 339 -4.59 -14.50 -12.08
C TYR A 339 -4.54 -15.81 -11.33
N ARG A 340 -5.55 -16.14 -10.53
CA ARG A 340 -5.62 -17.42 -9.82
C ARG A 340 -5.52 -18.62 -10.75
N LYS A 341 -6.29 -18.62 -11.85
CA LYS A 341 -6.27 -19.70 -12.83
C LYS A 341 -4.92 -19.83 -13.53
N THR A 342 -4.26 -18.71 -13.82
CA THR A 342 -2.91 -18.71 -14.43
C THR A 342 -1.83 -19.20 -13.46
N ILE A 343 -1.95 -18.90 -12.17
CA ILE A 343 -1.04 -19.40 -11.13
C ILE A 343 -1.26 -20.90 -10.94
N LEU A 344 -2.51 -21.34 -10.77
CA LEU A 344 -2.87 -22.75 -10.60
C LEU A 344 -2.46 -23.59 -11.82
N SER A 345 -2.56 -23.04 -13.04
CA SER A 345 -2.15 -23.76 -14.25
C SER A 345 -0.64 -23.99 -14.33
N LYS A 346 0.15 -23.04 -13.83
CA LYS A 346 1.61 -23.13 -13.83
C LYS A 346 2.15 -23.95 -12.65
N ILE A 347 1.51 -23.87 -11.48
CA ILE A 347 1.96 -24.56 -10.25
C ILE A 347 1.42 -26.00 -10.17
N CYS A 348 0.20 -26.25 -10.67
CA CYS A 348 -0.44 -27.57 -10.61
C CYS A 348 -1.07 -27.94 -11.96
N PRO A 349 -0.26 -28.27 -12.99
CA PRO A 349 -0.78 -28.66 -14.30
C PRO A 349 -1.72 -29.88 -14.23
N ALA A 350 -1.53 -30.77 -13.25
CA ALA A 350 -2.36 -31.95 -13.02
C ALA A 350 -3.83 -31.64 -12.62
N ILE A 351 -4.08 -30.55 -11.88
CA ILE A 351 -5.44 -30.17 -11.43
C ILE A 351 -6.28 -29.65 -12.61
N ILE A 352 -5.64 -28.98 -13.58
CA ILE A 352 -6.32 -28.49 -14.79
C ILE A 352 -6.54 -29.61 -15.79
N TYR A 353 -5.60 -30.54 -15.93
CA TYR A 353 -5.79 -31.73 -16.75
C TYR A 353 -7.03 -32.52 -16.31
N ARG A 354 -7.20 -32.71 -14.99
CA ARG A 354 -8.37 -33.39 -14.41
C ARG A 354 -9.68 -32.64 -14.67
N ARG A 355 -9.71 -31.31 -14.49
CA ARG A 355 -10.91 -30.49 -14.72
C ARG A 355 -11.32 -30.39 -16.20
N ASN A 356 -10.34 -30.32 -17.11
CA ASN A 356 -10.62 -30.35 -18.55
C ASN A 356 -11.09 -31.74 -19.00
N SER A 357 -10.57 -32.83 -18.42
CA SER A 357 -11.05 -34.20 -18.69
C SER A 357 -12.49 -34.41 -18.23
N GLU A 358 -12.88 -33.90 -17.06
CA GLU A 358 -14.26 -33.99 -16.55
C GLU A 358 -15.25 -33.16 -17.40
N GLN A 359 -14.84 -31.98 -17.87
CA GLN A 359 -15.67 -31.18 -18.79
C GLN A 359 -15.83 -31.82 -20.16
N THR A 360 -14.78 -32.44 -20.71
CA THR A 360 -14.89 -33.19 -21.98
C THR A 360 -15.76 -34.43 -21.80
N SER A 361 -15.58 -35.22 -20.73
CA SER A 361 -16.44 -36.37 -20.43
C SER A 361 -17.92 -35.98 -20.30
N SER A 362 -18.26 -34.90 -19.59
CA SER A 362 -19.66 -34.46 -19.49
C SER A 362 -20.25 -34.00 -20.83
N HIS A 363 -19.43 -33.43 -21.73
CA HIS A 363 -19.87 -32.99 -23.05
C HIS A 363 -20.04 -34.17 -24.02
N TYR A 364 -19.25 -35.24 -23.86
CA TYR A 364 -19.43 -36.52 -24.55
C TYR A 364 -20.67 -37.27 -24.04
N ASP A 365 -20.94 -37.26 -22.73
CA ASP A 365 -22.12 -37.92 -22.16
C ASP A 365 -23.43 -37.21 -22.55
N ILE A 366 -23.45 -35.88 -22.58
CA ILE A 366 -24.61 -35.10 -23.05
C ILE A 366 -24.84 -35.31 -24.56
N SER A 367 -23.78 -35.40 -25.37
CA SER A 367 -23.90 -35.64 -26.81
C SER A 367 -24.29 -37.09 -27.15
N MET A 368 -23.90 -38.09 -26.36
CA MET A 368 -24.41 -39.47 -26.46
C MET A 368 -25.87 -39.61 -25.97
N GLY A 369 -26.27 -38.83 -24.96
CA GLY A 369 -27.66 -38.74 -24.52
C GLY A 369 -28.60 -38.13 -25.57
N LEU A 370 -28.12 -37.14 -26.33
CA LEU A 370 -28.89 -36.54 -27.43
C LEU A 370 -28.93 -37.40 -28.71
N SER A 371 -27.89 -38.20 -28.99
CA SER A 371 -27.88 -39.08 -30.18
C SER A 371 -28.76 -40.33 -30.01
N SER A 372 -28.98 -40.78 -28.77
CA SER A 372 -29.88 -41.91 -28.45
C SER A 372 -31.37 -41.53 -28.44
N LEU A 373 -31.72 -40.24 -28.46
CA LEU A 373 -33.10 -39.72 -28.51
C LEU A 373 -33.66 -39.50 -29.93
N LYS A 374 -32.88 -39.78 -31.00
CA LYS A 374 -33.41 -39.80 -32.38
C LYS A 374 -34.12 -41.12 -32.67
N ILE A 375 -35.38 -41.21 -32.25
CA ILE A 375 -36.27 -42.34 -32.55
C ILE A 375 -36.76 -42.26 -34.01
N LYS A 376 -36.48 -43.37 -34.73
CA LYS A 376 -36.98 -43.91 -36.02
C LYS A 376 -38.01 -43.11 -36.86
N PRO A 377 -37.78 -42.97 -38.18
CA PRO A 377 -38.85 -42.67 -39.13
C PRO A 377 -39.68 -43.96 -39.41
N SER A 378 -41.01 -43.88 -39.25
CA SER A 378 -41.94 -44.92 -39.69
C SER A 378 -42.23 -44.78 -41.18
N SER A 379 -41.94 -45.81 -41.97
CA SER A 379 -42.21 -45.90 -43.40
C SER A 379 -43.55 -46.58 -43.72
N SER A 380 -44.18 -46.12 -44.81
CA SER A 380 -45.22 -46.76 -45.66
C SER A 380 -46.65 -46.85 -45.06
N SER A 381 -47.76 -46.65 -45.78
CA SER A 381 -48.06 -46.79 -47.21
C SER A 381 -49.41 -46.11 -47.59
N THR A 382 -49.44 -45.46 -48.76
CA THR A 382 -50.51 -45.45 -49.80
C THR A 382 -51.99 -45.38 -49.41
N PHE A 383 -52.74 -44.36 -49.87
CA PHE A 383 -53.78 -44.50 -50.92
C PHE A 383 -54.38 -43.16 -51.38
N ALA A 384 -54.86 -43.23 -52.62
CA ALA A 384 -55.44 -42.25 -53.53
C ALA A 384 -56.44 -41.19 -53.02
N SER A 385 -56.53 -40.13 -53.84
CA SER A 385 -57.75 -39.63 -54.52
C SER A 385 -58.22 -38.18 -54.22
N THR A 386 -58.29 -37.43 -55.33
CA THR A 386 -59.31 -36.45 -55.75
C THR A 386 -59.44 -35.07 -55.08
N GLN A 387 -59.34 -34.04 -55.96
CA GLN A 387 -60.21 -32.86 -56.12
C GLN A 387 -60.36 -31.90 -54.92
N PHE A 388 -60.16 -30.58 -55.00
CA PHE A 388 -60.15 -29.58 -56.08
C PHE A 388 -59.10 -28.51 -55.77
#